data_AF-A0A2E6GUN7-F1
#
_entry.id   AF-A0A2E6GUN7-F1
#
_cell.length_a   1.000
_cell.length_b   1.000
_cell.length_c   1.000
_cell.angle_alpha   90.00
_cell.angle_beta   90.00
_cell.angle_gamma   90.00
#
_symmetry.space_group_name_H-M   'P 1'
#
loop_
_entity.id
_entity.type
_entity.pdbx_description
1 polymer ?
#
loop_
_entity_poly.entity_id
_entity_poly.type
_entity_poly.pdbx_seq_one_letter_code
_entity_poly.pdbx_strand_id
1 'polypeptide(L)' 'MKFSNYPISDEVKRGIIGLGFKKPTDIQFKSIPSILKGEDVLGIAQ' A
#
# COMPACT_ATOMS: atom_id res chain seq x y z
N MET A 1 9.56 2.76 -3.17
CA MET A 1 8.51 1.99 -3.87
C MET A 1 7.40 2.93 -4.32
N LYS A 2 6.71 2.71 -5.44
CA LYS A 2 5.49 3.45 -5.83
C LYS A 2 4.26 2.59 -5.58
N PHE A 3 3.09 3.19 -5.37
CA PHE A 3 1.84 2.43 -5.24
C PHE A 3 1.52 1.59 -6.49
N SER A 4 1.94 2.05 -7.67
CA SER A 4 1.80 1.34 -8.94
C SER A 4 2.48 -0.03 -8.98
N ASN A 5 3.45 -0.28 -8.09
CA ASN A 5 4.24 -1.51 -8.09
C ASN A 5 3.59 -2.62 -7.24
N TYR A 6 2.55 -2.32 -6.46
CA TYR A 6 1.85 -3.35 -5.70
C TYR A 6 0.93 -4.17 -6.60
N PRO A 7 0.79 -5.49 -6.34
CA PRO A 7 -0.13 -6.37 -7.06
C PRO A 7 -1.57 -6.19 -6.55
N ILE A 8 -2.07 -4.96 -6.65
CA ILE A 8 -3.45 -4.58 -6.33
C ILE A 8 -4.20 -4.24 -7.62
N SER A 9 -5.53 -4.26 -7.58
CA SER A 9 -6.36 -3.98 -8.76
C SER A 9 -6.08 -2.59 -9.34
N ASP A 10 -6.25 -2.46 -10.65
CA ASP A 10 -6.01 -1.18 -11.33
C ASP A 10 -7.03 -0.10 -10.93
N GLU A 11 -8.21 -0.50 -10.47
CA GLU A 11 -9.19 0.41 -9.87
C GLU A 11 -8.63 1.08 -8.61
N VAL A 12 -8.04 0.29 -7.69
CA VAL A 12 -7.42 0.83 -6.47
C VAL A 12 -6.24 1.74 -6.83
N LYS A 13 -5.40 1.34 -7.79
CA LYS A 13 -4.29 2.19 -8.26
C LYS A 13 -4.80 3.54 -8.81
N ARG A 14 -5.86 3.53 -9.61
CA ARG A 14 -6.47 4.77 -10.14
C ARG A 14 -6.98 5.66 -9.01
N GLY A 15 -7.64 5.08 -8.00
CA GLY A 15 -8.10 5.82 -6.82
C GLY A 15 -6.96 6.49 -6.07
N ILE A 16 -5.90 5.75 -5.75
CA ILE A 16 -4.71 6.26 -5.06
C ILE A 16 -4.05 7.41 -5.83
N ILE A 17 -3.89 7.25 -7.15
CA ILE A 17 -3.31 8.28 -8.02
C ILE A 17 -4.22 9.51 -8.12
N GLY A 18 -5.54 9.32 -8.20
CA GLY A 18 -6.53 10.40 -8.24
C GLY A 18 -6.52 11.26 -6.98
N LEU A 19 -6.15 10.68 -5.84
CA LEU A 19 -5.93 11.39 -4.58
C LEU A 19 -4.55 12.06 -4.49
N GLY A 20 -3.70 11.92 -5.50
CA GLY A 20 -2.36 12.52 -5.56
C GLY A 20 -1.28 11.75 -4.80
N PHE A 21 -1.58 10.56 -4.27
CA PHE A 21 -0.62 9.75 -3.54
C PHE A 21 0.34 9.02 -4.50
N LYS A 22 1.64 9.32 -4.39
CA LYS A 22 2.67 8.77 -5.30
C LYS A 22 3.44 7.58 -4.70
N LYS A 23 3.70 7.63 -3.40
CA LYS A 23 4.52 6.64 -2.67
C LYS A 23 3.83 6.31 -1.34
N PRO A 24 3.92 5.05 -0.87
CA PRO A 24 3.49 4.69 0.47
C PRO A 24 4.36 5.38 1.52
N THR A 25 3.79 5.61 2.71
CA THR A 25 4.56 5.92 3.92
C THR A 25 5.36 4.71 4.36
N ASP A 26 6.29 4.88 5.31
CA ASP A 26 7.13 3.77 5.77
C ASP A 26 6.32 2.64 6.40
N ILE A 27 5.28 2.95 7.18
CA ILE A 27 4.42 1.93 7.76
C ILE A 27 3.62 1.19 6.68
N GLN A 28 3.09 1.90 5.69
CA GLN A 28 2.38 1.31 4.57
C GLN A 28 3.31 0.43 3.72
N PHE A 29 4.54 0.91 3.48
CA PHE A 29 5.53 0.17 2.73
C PHE A 29 5.84 -1.18 3.38
N LYS A 30 5.95 -1.19 4.71
CA LYS A 30 6.20 -2.39 5.52
C LYS A 30 4.97 -3.29 5.65
N SER A 31 3.76 -2.74 5.80
CA SER A 31 2.56 -3.53 6.12
C SER A 31 1.82 -4.08 4.89
N ILE A 32 1.78 -3.34 3.78
CA ILE A 32 1.00 -3.75 2.59
C ILE A 32 1.40 -5.14 2.09
N PRO A 33 2.70 -5.52 1.96
CA PRO A 33 3.06 -6.86 1.51
C PRO A 33 2.51 -8.00 2.38
N SER A 34 2.55 -7.86 3.70
CA SER A 34 2.02 -8.87 4.63
C SER A 34 0.50 -8.95 4.56
N ILE A 35 -0.19 -7.80 4.49
CA ILE A 35 -1.65 -7.75 4.30
C ILE A 35 -2.06 -8.45 3.00
N LEU A 36 -1.33 -8.23 1.91
CA LEU A 36 -1.63 -8.86 0.61
C LEU A 36 -1.40 -10.38 0.60
N LYS A 37 -0.59 -10.90 1.51
CA LYS A 37 -0.39 -12.34 1.69
C LYS A 37 -1.45 -12.98 2.61
N GLY A 38 -2.33 -12.18 3.21
CA GLY A 38 -3.30 -12.65 4.20
C GLY A 38 -2.67 -12.98 5.56
N GLU A 39 -1.50 -12.42 5.86
CA GLU A 39 -0.86 -12.57 7.17
C GLU A 39 -1.54 -11.67 8.21
N ASP A 40 -1.61 -12.11 9.45
CA ASP A 40 -2.01 -11.25 10.57
C ASP A 40 -0.93 -10.19 10.84
N VAL A 41 -1.33 -8.93 11.00
CA VAL A 41 -0.41 -7.80 11.14
C VAL A 41 -0.79 -6.93 12.33
N LEU A 42 0.17 -6.70 13.24
CA LEU A 42 0.13 -5.61 14.21
C LEU A 42 1.00 -4.44 13.71
N GLY A 43 0.38 -3.34 13.31
CA GLY A 43 1.07 -2.14 12.84
C GLY A 43 1.15 -1.06 13.91
N ILE A 44 2.34 -0.52 14.15
CA ILE A 44 2.57 0.66 15.01
C ILE A 44 3.37 1.69 14.21
N ALA A 45 2.93 2.94 14.20
CA ALA A 45 3.60 4.07 13.54
C ALA A 45 3.51 5.33 14.41
N GLN A 46 4.44 6.26 14.20
CA GLN A 46 4.49 7.59 14.82
C GLN A 46 4.41 8.67 13.74
#